data_AF-X1G392-F1
#
_entry.id   AF-X1G392-F1
#
_cell.length_a   1.000
_cell.length_b   1.000
_cell.length_c   1.000
_cell.angle_alpha   90.00
_cell.angle_beta   90.00
_cell.angle_gamma   90.00
#
_symmetry.space_group_name_H-M   'P 1'
#
loop_
_entity.id
_entity.type
_entity.pdbx_description
1 polymer ?
#
loop_
_entity_poly.entity_id
_entity_poly.type
_entity_poly.pdbx_seq_one_letter_code
_entity_poly.pdbx_strand_id
1 'polypeptide(L)'
;MGEVDPELKADTGEAFLIKDILIRDASEDYITARIEKSTVGYFRIKGPFGSHQAFRRGHAQHSHTLRAYGGAGGITFEDRQIRDTANRNRQFAWRVDNSLSNDVHDEVQALMWSGHHLNPTLLSYLGEKGIFKGFPVAEGETFTISGMNRANAITLIIYEIYDPADISPEMENGSKSNEYFFLNYGDTGDDIT
;
A
#
# COMPACT_ATOMS: atom_id res chain seq x y z
N MET A 1 12.76 -7.25 21.89
CA MET A 1 13.91 -6.60 21.24
C MET A 1 13.65 -5.12 21.28
N GLY A 2 14.64 -4.30 21.65
CA GLY A 2 14.46 -2.84 21.73
C GLY A 2 13.95 -2.29 20.39
N GLU A 3 13.00 -1.37 20.46
CA GLU A 3 12.44 -0.69 19.30
C GLU A 3 13.49 0.30 18.79
N VAL A 4 14.30 -0.12 17.83
CA VAL A 4 15.37 0.70 17.21
C VAL A 4 14.86 1.16 15.85
N ASP A 5 14.70 2.47 15.67
CA ASP A 5 14.27 3.10 14.42
C ASP A 5 14.97 2.47 13.19
N PRO A 6 14.23 2.21 12.09
CA PRO A 6 14.84 1.63 10.90
C PRO A 6 15.83 2.63 10.30
N GLU A 7 17.04 2.12 10.12
CA GLU A 7 18.18 2.83 9.57
C GLU A 7 18.74 2.06 8.37
N LEU A 8 19.18 2.81 7.36
CA LEU A 8 19.90 2.30 6.21
C LEU A 8 21.18 3.12 6.06
N LYS A 9 22.31 2.47 6.30
CA LYS A 9 23.64 3.09 6.24
C LYS A 9 24.35 2.65 4.97
N ALA A 10 24.89 3.62 4.23
CA ALA A 10 25.75 3.34 3.09
C ALA A 10 27.17 3.00 3.60
N ASP A 11 27.60 1.75 3.41
CA ASP A 11 28.95 1.32 3.74
C ASP A 11 29.95 1.72 2.65
N THR A 12 31.24 1.45 2.89
CA THR A 12 32.30 1.84 1.97
C THR A 12 32.13 1.15 0.61
N GLY A 13 32.11 1.95 -0.46
CA GLY A 13 31.94 1.46 -1.82
C GLY A 13 30.50 1.42 -2.33
N GLU A 14 29.52 1.92 -1.55
CA GLU A 14 28.13 2.04 -2.00
C GLU A 14 27.55 3.41 -1.66
N ALA A 15 26.58 3.83 -2.48
CA ALA A 15 25.69 4.93 -2.19
C ALA A 15 24.26 4.55 -2.57
N PHE A 16 23.28 5.19 -1.92
CA PHE A 16 21.87 4.86 -2.13
C PHE A 16 21.08 6.06 -2.63
N LEU A 17 20.13 5.79 -3.53
CA LEU A 17 19.10 6.74 -3.89
C LEU A 17 17.75 6.18 -3.45
N ILE A 18 17.19 6.75 -2.37
CA ILE A 18 15.88 6.33 -1.88
C ILE A 18 14.80 6.83 -2.82
N LYS A 19 14.02 5.90 -3.39
CA LYS A 19 12.93 6.20 -4.33
C LYS A 19 11.58 6.28 -3.65
N ASP A 20 11.34 5.44 -2.65
CA ASP A 20 10.05 5.36 -1.97
C ASP A 20 10.16 4.79 -0.57
N ILE A 21 9.15 5.07 0.26
CA ILE A 21 9.05 4.60 1.63
C ILE A 21 7.64 4.07 1.82
N LEU A 22 7.48 2.84 2.28
CA LEU A 22 6.17 2.26 2.57
C LEU A 22 6.06 1.96 4.06
N ILE A 23 4.95 2.36 4.67
CA ILE A 23 4.63 2.15 6.09
C ILE A 23 3.22 1.57 6.25
N ARG A 24 3.11 0.55 7.10
CA ARG A 24 1.87 -0.15 7.44
C ARG A 24 1.68 -0.20 8.93
N ASP A 25 0.43 -0.09 9.39
CA ASP A 25 0.01 -0.40 10.76
C ASP A 25 0.80 0.36 11.85
N ALA A 26 1.30 1.56 11.52
CA ALA A 26 1.89 2.48 12.47
C ALA A 26 0.81 3.14 13.34
N SER A 27 1.12 3.40 14.62
CA SER A 27 0.16 4.03 15.54
C SER A 27 0.03 5.53 15.29
N GLU A 28 1.15 6.18 14.96
CA GLU A 28 1.28 7.63 14.78
C GLU A 28 0.80 8.10 13.42
N ASP A 29 0.54 9.40 13.32
CA ASP A 29 0.02 10.04 12.10
C ASP A 29 1.12 10.52 11.15
N TYR A 30 2.35 10.71 11.65
CA TYR A 30 3.45 11.29 10.90
C TYR A 30 4.78 10.58 11.13
N ILE A 31 5.65 10.62 10.13
CA ILE A 31 7.05 10.22 10.23
C ILE A 31 7.99 11.33 9.77
N THR A 32 9.20 11.30 10.30
CA THR A 32 10.30 12.16 9.86
C THR A 32 11.41 11.30 9.26
N ALA A 33 11.75 11.57 8.00
CA ALA A 33 12.89 10.98 7.30
C ALA A 33 14.09 11.92 7.43
N ARG A 34 15.25 11.38 7.81
CA ARG A 34 16.50 12.11 7.97
C ARG A 34 17.65 11.42 7.27
N ILE A 35 18.59 12.21 6.77
CA ILE A 35 19.93 11.75 6.40
C ILE A 35 20.87 12.41 7.39
N GLU A 36 21.60 11.61 8.17
CA GLU A 36 22.39 12.08 9.29
C GLU A 36 21.57 12.96 10.25
N LYS A 37 21.88 14.27 10.31
CA LYS A 37 21.18 15.26 11.16
C LYS A 37 20.18 16.11 10.39
N SER A 38 20.13 15.97 9.07
CA SER A 38 19.30 16.79 8.18
C SER A 38 17.95 16.13 7.97
N THR A 39 16.87 16.87 8.23
CA THR A 39 15.50 16.42 7.92
C THR A 39 15.25 16.59 6.43
N VAL A 40 15.05 15.48 5.73
CA VAL A 40 14.82 15.46 4.27
C VAL A 40 13.36 15.25 3.90
N GLY A 41 12.54 14.75 4.84
CA GLY A 41 11.12 14.54 4.60
C GLY A 41 10.28 14.49 5.87
N TYR A 42 9.06 14.98 5.75
CA TYR A 42 8.01 14.87 6.77
C TYR A 42 6.73 14.38 6.11
N PHE A 43 6.29 13.18 6.45
CA PHE A 43 5.20 12.51 5.74
C PHE A 43 4.08 12.11 6.67
N ARG A 44 2.86 12.28 6.20
CA ARG A 44 1.67 11.72 6.81
C ARG A 44 1.55 10.24 6.47
N ILE A 45 1.32 9.43 7.49
CA ILE A 45 1.17 7.97 7.38
C ILE A 45 -0.19 7.44 7.82
N LYS A 46 -1.03 8.30 8.43
CA LYS A 46 -2.38 7.94 8.91
C LYS A 46 -3.28 9.17 9.06
N GLY A 47 -4.58 8.92 9.22
CA GLY A 47 -5.61 9.93 9.52
C GLY A 47 -6.67 10.07 8.43
N PRO A 48 -7.60 11.03 8.57
CA PRO A 48 -8.81 11.14 7.72
C PRO A 48 -8.56 11.26 6.22
N PHE A 49 -7.39 11.77 5.80
CA PHE A 49 -7.04 11.95 4.39
C PHE A 49 -6.05 10.90 3.87
N GLY A 50 -5.92 9.79 4.59
CA GLY A 50 -5.06 8.67 4.21
C GLY A 50 -3.59 8.87 4.54
N SER A 51 -2.74 8.18 3.78
CA SER A 51 -1.30 8.04 4.00
C SER A 51 -0.54 8.31 2.71
N HIS A 52 0.56 9.06 2.77
CA HIS A 52 1.43 9.28 1.59
C HIS A 52 2.24 8.05 1.25
N GLN A 53 2.57 7.27 2.28
CA GLN A 53 3.52 6.18 2.28
C GLN A 53 2.79 4.86 2.55
N ALA A 54 1.60 4.69 1.99
CA ALA A 54 0.76 3.55 2.32
C ALA A 54 1.35 2.23 1.78
N PHE A 55 1.52 1.23 2.65
CA PHE A 55 1.66 -0.15 2.21
C PHE A 55 0.39 -0.59 1.49
N ARG A 56 0.52 -0.91 0.21
CA ARG A 56 -0.59 -1.48 -0.55
C ARG A 56 -0.69 -2.96 -0.21
N ARG A 57 -1.83 -3.38 0.31
CA ARG A 57 -2.16 -4.80 0.42
C ARG A 57 -2.31 -5.35 -1.00
N GLY A 58 -1.59 -6.43 -1.31
CA GLY A 58 -1.84 -7.21 -2.52
C GLY A 58 -3.32 -7.61 -2.59
N HIS A 59 -3.82 -7.73 -3.81
CA HIS A 59 -5.22 -8.03 -4.07
C HIS A 59 -5.63 -9.35 -3.44
N ALA A 60 -6.81 -9.36 -2.80
CA ALA A 60 -7.52 -10.60 -2.52
C ALA A 60 -8.62 -10.73 -3.57
N GLN A 61 -8.39 -11.57 -4.58
CA GLN A 61 -9.47 -12.04 -5.44
C GLN A 61 -10.09 -13.26 -4.78
N HIS A 62 -11.40 -13.25 -4.63
CA HIS A 62 -12.14 -14.46 -4.31
C HIS A 62 -13.35 -14.51 -5.23
N SER A 63 -13.58 -15.68 -5.81
CA SER A 63 -14.78 -15.99 -6.55
C SER A 63 -15.52 -17.11 -5.81
N HIS A 64 -16.84 -17.06 -5.89
CA HIS A 64 -17.69 -18.17 -5.52
C HIS A 64 -18.28 -18.73 -6.80
N THR A 65 -18.06 -20.01 -7.07
CA THR A 65 -18.72 -20.70 -8.17
C THR A 65 -19.98 -21.36 -7.62
N LEU A 66 -21.13 -21.01 -8.20
CA LEU A 66 -22.39 -21.72 -7.98
C LEU A 66 -22.66 -22.54 -9.25
N ARG A 67 -22.89 -23.85 -9.07
CA ARG A 67 -23.17 -24.79 -10.17
C ARG A 67 -24.57 -25.34 -10.02
N ALA A 68 -25.36 -25.27 -11.09
CA ALA A 68 -26.62 -26.01 -11.21
C ALA A 68 -26.39 -27.24 -12.13
N TYR A 69 -26.67 -28.44 -11.61
CA TYR A 69 -26.55 -29.68 -12.38
C TYR A 69 -27.75 -29.84 -13.34
N GLY A 70 -27.50 -30.23 -14.60
CA GLY A 70 -28.53 -30.57 -15.58
C GLY A 70 -29.06 -32.00 -15.39
N GLY A 71 -30.38 -32.21 -15.46
CA GLY A 71 -31.01 -33.53 -15.34
C GLY A 71 -32.44 -33.52 -14.79
N ALA A 72 -33.17 -34.64 -14.92
CA ALA A 72 -34.49 -34.80 -14.31
C ALA A 72 -34.39 -34.69 -12.78
N GLY A 73 -35.22 -33.83 -12.18
CA GLY A 73 -35.11 -33.48 -10.76
C GLY A 73 -35.21 -34.67 -9.81
N GLY A 74 -34.26 -34.75 -8.89
CA GLY A 74 -34.40 -35.48 -7.63
C GLY A 74 -33.44 -36.67 -7.47
N ILE A 75 -32.38 -36.46 -6.69
CA ILE A 75 -31.79 -37.52 -5.88
C ILE A 75 -31.35 -36.88 -4.57
N THR A 76 -31.91 -37.35 -3.46
CA THR A 76 -31.76 -36.86 -2.09
C THR A 76 -30.34 -36.40 -1.76
N PHE A 77 -30.19 -35.10 -1.47
CA PHE A 77 -29.05 -34.56 -0.74
C PHE A 77 -29.51 -34.22 0.69
N GLU A 78 -28.67 -34.48 1.69
CA GLU A 78 -28.93 -33.99 3.05
C GLU A 78 -28.76 -32.46 3.07
N ASP A 79 -29.84 -31.73 2.84
CA ASP A 79 -29.82 -30.27 2.89
C ASP A 79 -29.73 -29.79 4.34
N ARG A 80 -28.65 -29.09 4.68
CA ARG A 80 -28.54 -28.37 5.96
C ARG A 80 -29.24 -27.02 5.83
N GLN A 81 -30.14 -26.74 6.77
CA GLN A 81 -30.91 -25.49 6.79
C GLN A 81 -29.98 -24.30 7.05
N ILE A 82 -30.01 -23.30 6.16
CA ILE A 82 -29.43 -21.99 6.45
C ILE A 82 -30.26 -21.37 7.57
N ARG A 83 -29.62 -20.93 8.65
CA ARG A 83 -30.31 -20.31 9.79
C ARG A 83 -29.93 -18.84 9.89
N ASP A 84 -30.88 -17.99 10.28
CA ASP A 84 -30.57 -16.61 10.64
C ASP A 84 -29.96 -16.50 12.05
N THR A 85 -29.57 -15.29 12.45
CA THR A 85 -29.01 -15.01 13.79
C THR A 85 -29.96 -15.38 14.93
N ALA A 86 -31.27 -15.53 14.66
CA ALA A 86 -32.27 -15.99 15.60
C ALA A 86 -32.51 -17.51 15.52
N ASN A 87 -31.63 -18.26 14.84
CA ASN A 87 -31.69 -19.70 14.65
C ASN A 87 -32.94 -20.20 13.89
N ARG A 88 -33.61 -19.30 13.13
CA ARG A 88 -34.76 -19.67 12.30
C ARG A 88 -34.28 -20.12 10.93
N ASN A 89 -34.91 -21.16 10.41
CA ASN A 89 -34.62 -21.67 9.07
C ASN A 89 -34.98 -20.64 8.00
N ARG A 90 -34.05 -20.41 7.08
CA ARG A 90 -34.20 -19.55 5.91
C ARG A 90 -34.12 -20.40 4.66
N GLN A 91 -34.99 -20.11 3.71
CA GLN A 91 -34.92 -20.68 2.37
C GLN A 91 -34.07 -19.74 1.51
N PHE A 92 -32.98 -20.25 0.97
CA PHE A 92 -32.25 -19.62 -0.13
C PHE A 92 -32.61 -20.40 -1.40
N ALA A 93 -33.13 -19.72 -2.42
CA ALA A 93 -33.50 -20.35 -3.68
C ALA A 93 -32.79 -19.63 -4.83
N TRP A 94 -32.06 -20.40 -5.64
CA TRP A 94 -31.56 -19.94 -6.93
C TRP A 94 -32.56 -20.38 -8.01
N ARG A 95 -33.13 -19.42 -8.73
CA ARG A 95 -34.09 -19.67 -9.81
C ARG A 95 -33.38 -19.64 -11.16
N VAL A 96 -33.69 -20.61 -11.99
CA VAL A 96 -33.30 -20.67 -13.41
C VAL A 96 -34.59 -20.82 -14.21
N ASP A 97 -34.78 -19.99 -15.23
CA ASP A 97 -36.08 -19.85 -15.91
C ASP A 97 -36.43 -21.01 -16.86
N ASN A 98 -35.48 -21.89 -17.17
CA ASN A 98 -35.67 -23.01 -18.11
C ASN A 98 -35.02 -24.30 -17.60
N SER A 99 -35.58 -25.45 -18.02
CA SER A 99 -34.98 -26.77 -17.80
C SER A 99 -33.61 -26.86 -18.48
N LEU A 100 -32.56 -27.08 -17.69
CA LEU A 100 -31.19 -27.18 -18.16
C LEU A 100 -30.94 -28.56 -18.79
N SER A 101 -30.50 -28.60 -20.06
CA SER A 101 -30.08 -29.84 -20.74
C SER A 101 -28.62 -30.21 -20.49
N ASN A 102 -27.82 -29.26 -20.01
CA ASN A 102 -26.42 -29.39 -19.63
C ASN A 102 -26.16 -28.56 -18.38
N ASP A 103 -25.06 -28.81 -17.70
CA ASP A 103 -24.64 -27.98 -16.56
C ASP A 103 -24.42 -26.53 -16.99
N VAL A 104 -24.88 -25.60 -16.15
CA VAL A 104 -24.67 -24.16 -16.35
C VAL A 104 -23.92 -23.61 -15.16
N HIS A 105 -22.87 -22.85 -15.48
CA HIS A 105 -22.07 -22.10 -14.53
C HIS A 105 -22.36 -20.61 -14.72
N ASP A 106 -22.70 -19.92 -13.64
CA ASP A 106 -22.67 -18.46 -13.62
C ASP A 106 -21.31 -18.03 -13.09
N GLU A 107 -20.35 -17.87 -14.00
CA GLU A 107 -19.07 -17.25 -13.69
C GLU A 107 -19.23 -15.74 -13.84
N VAL A 108 -19.71 -15.08 -12.79
CA VAL A 108 -19.58 -13.64 -12.70
C VAL A 108 -18.09 -13.33 -12.53
N GLN A 109 -17.37 -13.19 -13.65
CA GLN A 109 -16.09 -12.48 -13.71
C GLN A 109 -16.27 -10.97 -13.47
N ALA A 110 -17.28 -10.55 -12.70
CA ALA A 110 -17.26 -9.24 -12.08
C ALA A 110 -16.24 -9.32 -10.95
N LEU A 111 -14.97 -9.19 -11.35
CA LEU A 111 -13.88 -8.74 -10.53
C LEU A 111 -14.35 -7.44 -9.87
N MET A 112 -14.98 -7.54 -8.69
CA MET A 112 -15.08 -6.38 -7.83
C MET A 112 -13.65 -6.07 -7.40
N TRP A 113 -13.04 -5.14 -8.12
CA TRP A 113 -11.78 -4.52 -7.75
C TRP A 113 -12.00 -3.75 -6.44
N SER A 114 -11.87 -4.44 -5.31
CA SER A 114 -11.72 -3.78 -4.02
C SER A 114 -10.23 -3.45 -3.83
N GLY A 115 -9.87 -2.20 -4.03
CA GLY A 115 -8.52 -1.68 -3.78
C GLY A 115 -8.06 -0.71 -4.86
N HIS A 116 -7.53 0.44 -4.44
CA HIS A 116 -6.91 1.44 -5.30
C HIS A 116 -5.62 0.89 -5.92
N HIS A 117 -5.73 0.15 -7.03
CA HIS A 117 -4.61 -0.56 -7.65
C HIS A 117 -3.72 0.35 -8.53
N LEU A 118 -4.20 1.55 -8.89
CA LEU A 118 -3.51 2.45 -9.83
C LEU A 118 -2.92 3.72 -9.21
N ASN A 119 -3.10 3.97 -7.92
CA ASN A 119 -2.61 5.22 -7.33
C ASN A 119 -1.24 4.97 -6.69
N PRO A 120 -0.12 5.40 -7.33
CA PRO A 120 1.20 5.38 -6.73
C PRO A 120 1.25 6.06 -5.34
N THR A 121 2.26 5.78 -4.50
CA THR A 121 2.53 6.64 -3.33
C THR A 121 2.82 8.04 -3.85
N LEU A 122 2.73 9.04 -2.98
CA LEU A 122 2.99 10.41 -3.41
C LEU A 122 4.41 10.52 -4.01
N LEU A 123 5.40 9.88 -3.39
CA LEU A 123 6.78 9.87 -3.87
C LEU A 123 6.94 9.09 -5.17
N SER A 124 6.34 7.90 -5.27
CA SER A 124 6.36 7.11 -6.51
C SER A 124 5.70 7.87 -7.66
N TYR A 125 4.57 8.55 -7.42
CA TYR A 125 3.87 9.34 -8.45
C TYR A 125 4.73 10.49 -8.95
N LEU A 126 5.33 11.25 -8.02
CA LEU A 126 6.19 12.38 -8.36
C LEU A 126 7.49 11.91 -9.02
N GLY A 127 7.99 10.74 -8.64
CA GLY A 127 9.14 10.09 -9.25
C GLY A 127 8.86 9.67 -10.70
N GLU A 128 7.71 9.05 -10.97
CA GLU A 128 7.28 8.72 -12.33
C GLU A 128 7.10 9.96 -13.22
N LYS A 129 6.75 11.10 -12.63
CA LYS A 129 6.66 12.39 -13.33
C LYS A 129 8.01 13.11 -13.47
N GLY A 130 9.09 12.55 -12.91
CA GLY A 130 10.43 13.16 -12.92
C GLY A 130 10.55 14.42 -12.06
N ILE A 131 9.55 14.71 -11.22
CA ILE A 131 9.56 15.86 -10.31
C ILE A 131 10.38 15.52 -9.06
N PHE A 132 10.19 14.32 -8.52
CA PHE A 132 10.95 13.84 -7.37
C PHE A 132 12.11 12.95 -7.84
N LYS A 133 13.35 13.38 -7.57
CA LYS A 133 14.55 12.65 -8.02
C LYS A 133 14.98 11.54 -7.06
N GLY A 134 14.54 11.59 -5.80
CA GLY A 134 14.93 10.68 -4.72
C GLY A 134 15.63 11.40 -3.59
N PHE A 135 15.94 10.66 -2.52
CA PHE A 135 16.82 11.11 -1.43
C PHE A 135 18.22 10.49 -1.61
N PRO A 136 19.25 11.28 -1.95
CA PRO A 136 20.61 10.79 -2.13
C PRO A 136 21.29 10.59 -0.77
N VAL A 137 21.72 9.37 -0.49
CA VAL A 137 22.48 8.96 0.70
C VAL A 137 23.89 8.60 0.23
N ALA A 138 24.85 9.46 0.53
CA ALA A 138 26.24 9.26 0.11
C ALA A 138 26.95 8.22 0.99
N GLU A 139 28.11 7.75 0.51
CA GLU A 139 28.97 6.83 1.27
C GLU A 139 29.24 7.36 2.68
N GLY A 140 29.01 6.51 3.68
CA GLY A 140 29.22 6.84 5.10
C GLY A 140 28.06 7.59 5.76
N GLU A 141 27.00 7.94 5.03
CA GLU A 141 25.79 8.55 5.59
C GLU A 141 24.73 7.51 5.95
N THR A 142 23.91 7.85 6.94
CA THR A 142 22.80 7.00 7.40
C THR A 142 21.46 7.68 7.14
N PHE A 143 20.57 6.98 6.45
CA PHE A 143 19.16 7.33 6.33
C PHE A 143 18.37 6.72 7.48
N THR A 144 17.59 7.54 8.20
CA THR A 144 16.79 7.10 9.35
C THR A 144 15.34 7.57 9.22
N ILE A 145 14.41 6.72 9.66
CA ILE A 145 12.98 7.07 9.75
C ILE A 145 12.58 7.02 11.22
N SER A 146 12.13 8.15 11.75
CA SER A 146 11.74 8.30 13.15
C SER A 146 10.30 8.79 13.29
N GLY A 147 9.74 8.66 14.50
CA GLY A 147 8.41 9.19 14.84
C GLY A 147 7.24 8.25 14.55
N MET A 148 7.49 7.04 14.07
CA MET A 148 6.49 5.96 14.10
C MET A 148 6.64 5.17 15.40
N ASN A 149 5.55 4.96 16.13
CA ASN A 149 5.50 3.97 17.19
C ASN A 149 5.10 2.62 16.56
N ARG A 150 5.96 1.63 16.79
CA ARG A 150 6.17 0.45 15.92
C ARG A 150 5.66 -0.84 16.49
N ALA A 151 4.82 -0.80 17.53
CA ALA A 151 4.26 -2.00 18.15
C ALA A 151 3.73 -3.03 17.12
N ASN A 152 3.19 -2.57 15.98
CA ASN A 152 2.77 -3.41 14.85
C ASN A 152 3.23 -2.89 13.48
N ALA A 153 4.13 -1.90 13.43
CA ALA A 153 4.44 -1.21 12.19
C ALA A 153 5.37 -2.03 11.28
N ILE A 154 5.04 -2.11 9.99
CA ILE A 154 5.92 -2.66 8.95
C ILE A 154 6.43 -1.50 8.10
N THR A 155 7.74 -1.44 7.88
CA THR A 155 8.41 -0.41 7.08
C THR A 155 9.19 -1.06 5.96
N LEU A 156 9.06 -0.56 4.73
CA LEU A 156 9.87 -0.94 3.57
C LEU A 156 10.50 0.33 2.98
N ILE A 157 11.79 0.25 2.68
CA ILE A 157 12.54 1.32 2.01
C ILE A 157 12.90 0.79 0.63
N ILE A 158 12.47 1.50 -0.41
CA ILE A 158 12.79 1.17 -1.81
C ILE A 158 13.91 2.11 -2.25
N TYR A 159 15.05 1.54 -2.62
CA TYR A 159 16.23 2.30 -3.00
C TYR A 159 16.93 1.64 -4.19
N GLU A 160 17.69 2.46 -4.91
CA GLU A 160 18.65 2.03 -5.93
C GLU A 160 20.07 2.14 -5.36
N ILE A 161 20.93 1.20 -5.75
CA ILE A 161 22.34 1.18 -5.35
C ILE A 161 23.16 1.78 -6.49
N TYR A 162 24.05 2.71 -6.14
CA TYR A 162 24.94 3.42 -7.04
C TYR A 162 26.39 3.32 -6.56
N ASP A 163 27.33 3.61 -7.46
CA ASP A 163 28.72 3.81 -7.07
C ASP A 163 28.86 5.12 -6.27
N PRO A 164 29.80 5.21 -5.32
CA PRO A 164 29.98 6.40 -4.47
C PRO A 164 30.26 7.70 -5.24
N ALA A 165 30.76 7.61 -6.47
CA ALA A 165 31.04 8.76 -7.31
C ALA A 165 29.78 9.37 -7.95
N ASP A 166 28.69 8.61 -8.03
CA ASP A 166 27.45 9.01 -8.72
C ASP A 166 26.46 9.74 -7.80
N ILE A 167 26.60 9.59 -6.48
CA ILE A 167 25.70 10.18 -5.49
C ILE A 167 26.50 11.06 -4.54
N SER A 168 26.13 12.34 -4.47
CA SER A 168 26.77 13.32 -3.59
C SER A 168 25.79 13.87 -2.54
N PRO A 169 26.27 14.20 -1.32
CA PRO A 169 25.45 14.83 -0.27
C PRO A 169 24.84 16.19 -0.66
N GLU A 170 25.41 16.85 -1.67
CA GLU A 170 25.03 18.18 -2.15
C GLU A 170 23.97 18.12 -3.25
N MET A 171 23.64 16.93 -3.76
CA MET A 171 22.53 16.73 -4.69
C MET A 171 21.20 17.13 -4.07
N GLU A 172 20.22 17.48 -4.90
CA GLU A 172 18.88 17.87 -4.46
C GLU A 172 18.30 16.87 -3.43
N ASN A 173 17.78 17.38 -2.31
CA ASN A 173 17.30 16.61 -1.16
C ASN A 173 18.36 15.78 -0.39
N GLY A 174 19.65 16.01 -0.64
CA GLY A 174 20.77 15.44 0.13
C GLY A 174 21.01 16.13 1.47
N SER A 175 21.86 15.55 2.30
CA SER A 175 22.13 16.01 3.68
C SER A 175 22.74 17.42 3.75
N LYS A 176 23.51 17.81 2.72
CA LYS A 176 24.19 19.10 2.58
C LYS A 176 23.68 19.91 1.40
N SER A 177 22.54 19.52 0.84
CA SER A 177 21.93 20.22 -0.27
C SER A 177 21.54 21.65 0.10
N ASN A 178 21.66 22.56 -0.86
CA ASN A 178 21.04 23.89 -0.78
C ASN A 178 19.66 23.92 -1.47
N GLU A 179 19.30 22.84 -2.16
CA GLU A 179 18.06 22.69 -2.91
C GLU A 179 17.21 21.56 -2.30
N TYR A 180 16.01 21.92 -1.85
CA TYR A 180 15.04 20.99 -1.27
C TYR A 180 13.71 21.09 -2.01
N PHE A 181 13.14 19.93 -2.32
CA PHE A 181 11.80 19.83 -2.84
C PHE A 181 10.80 19.89 -1.68
N PHE A 182 10.00 20.95 -1.62
CA PHE A 182 8.92 21.09 -0.66
C PHE A 182 7.57 20.99 -1.34
N LEU A 183 6.78 19.98 -0.95
CA LEU A 183 5.41 19.83 -1.39
C LEU A 183 4.46 20.08 -0.22
N ASN A 184 3.75 21.19 -0.29
CA ASN A 184 2.63 21.48 0.60
C ASN A 184 1.34 21.22 -0.15
N TYR A 185 0.45 20.43 0.43
CA TYR A 185 -0.86 20.17 -0.12
C TYR A 185 -1.87 20.27 1.04
N GLY A 186 -3.04 20.82 0.75
CA GLY A 186 -4.06 21.09 1.74
C GLY A 186 -5.43 21.22 1.08
N ASP A 187 -6.45 21.15 1.90
CA ASP A 187 -7.82 21.50 1.51
C ASP A 187 -8.01 23.00 1.78
N THR A 188 -8.65 23.71 0.85
CA THR A 188 -9.05 25.11 1.05
C THR A 188 -10.18 25.25 2.07
N GLY A 189 -10.82 24.14 2.48
CA GLY A 189 -11.88 24.11 3.50
C GLY A 189 -13.20 24.70 3.03
N ASP A 190 -13.24 25.20 1.78
CA ASP A 190 -14.38 25.75 1.06
C ASP A 190 -14.10 25.66 -0.46
N ASP A 191 -15.17 25.70 -1.27
CA ASP A 191 -15.07 25.82 -2.73
C ASP A 191 -14.35 27.12 -3.10
N ILE A 192 -13.36 27.04 -3.99
CA ILE A 192 -12.69 28.22 -4.54
C ILE A 192 -13.64 28.86 -5.57
N THR A 193 -14.50 29.79 -5.13
CA THR A 193 -15.33 30.63 -6.00
C THR A 193 -14.62 31.86 -6.50
#